data_AF-A0A2S7P4V2-F1
#
_entry.id   AF-A0A2S7P4V2-F1
#
_cell.length_a   1.000
_cell.length_b   1.000
_cell.length_c   1.000
_cell.angle_alpha   90.00
_cell.angle_beta   90.00
_cell.angle_gamma   90.00
#
_symmetry.space_group_name_H-M   'P 1'
#
loop_
_entity.id
_entity.type
_entity.pdbx_description
1 polymer ?
#
loop_
_entity_poly.entity_id
_entity_poly.type
_entity_poly.pdbx_seq_one_letter_code
_entity_poly.pdbx_strand_id
1 'polypeptide(L)'
;MDIGGYLGGISDIPCLGLKANELSDMLTVCEPKEVVELGVHTTLLSTAHTAMNVIYARGITEAGIVGLLTEPPFFSTWEQVMGKRKVVVQGVSYGAFISGLLPVGDDRGADEVQEIFLCYPKTPCS
;
A
#
# COMPACT_ATOMS: atom_id res chain seq x y z
N MET A 1 -9.07 -14.01 -1.08
CA MET A 1 -9.01 -13.53 0.31
C MET A 1 -10.43 -13.49 0.85
N ASP A 2 -10.66 -13.92 2.09
CA ASP A 2 -11.97 -13.74 2.73
C ASP A 2 -12.03 -12.35 3.38
N ILE A 3 -12.89 -11.49 2.87
CA ILE A 3 -13.03 -10.11 3.38
C ILE A 3 -13.60 -10.10 4.80
N GLY A 4 -14.42 -11.09 5.17
CA GLY A 4 -15.00 -11.18 6.52
C GLY A 4 -13.94 -11.45 7.58
N GLY A 5 -13.12 -12.50 7.38
CA GLY A 5 -11.98 -12.80 8.24
C GLY A 5 -10.94 -11.69 8.27
N TYR A 6 -10.71 -11.00 7.15
CA TYR A 6 -9.79 -9.87 7.11
C TYR A 6 -10.27 -8.68 7.93
N LEU A 7 -11.53 -8.27 7.75
CA LEU A 7 -12.15 -7.21 8.52
C LEU A 7 -12.21 -7.56 10.01
N GLY A 8 -12.43 -8.83 10.33
CA GLY A 8 -12.34 -9.36 11.69
C GLY A 8 -10.94 -9.18 12.28
N GLY A 9 -9.90 -9.54 11.54
CA GLY A 9 -8.51 -9.32 11.93
C GLY A 9 -8.23 -7.85 12.21
N ILE A 10 -8.33 -6.98 11.19
CA ILE A 10 -8.01 -5.55 11.35
C ILE A 10 -8.87 -4.80 12.38
N SER A 11 -10.02 -5.38 12.79
CA SER A 11 -10.84 -4.81 13.86
C SER A 11 -10.20 -4.92 15.25
N ASP A 12 -9.23 -5.81 15.42
CA ASP A 12 -8.45 -5.99 16.64
C ASP A 12 -7.24 -5.04 16.72
N ILE A 13 -6.96 -4.24 15.68
CA ILE A 13 -5.92 -3.20 15.71
C ILE A 13 -6.23 -2.20 16.83
N PRO A 14 -5.37 -2.05 17.85
CA PRO A 14 -5.68 -1.30 19.08
C PRO A 14 -5.79 0.23 18.91
N CYS A 15 -5.79 0.71 17.67
CA CYS A 15 -5.55 2.10 17.28
C CYS A 15 -6.74 2.67 16.48
N LEU A 16 -7.82 1.89 16.34
CA LEU A 16 -9.09 2.33 15.77
C LEU A 16 -9.79 3.36 16.68
N GLY A 17 -10.35 4.41 16.07
CA GLY A 17 -11.11 5.46 16.77
C GLY A 17 -10.29 6.69 17.23
N LEU A 18 -8.98 6.71 17.00
CA LEU A 18 -8.12 7.88 17.23
C LEU A 18 -8.28 8.89 16.09
N LYS A 19 -8.08 10.18 16.38
CA LYS A 19 -8.04 11.21 15.33
C LYS A 19 -6.78 11.03 14.49
N ALA A 20 -6.83 11.43 13.21
CA ALA A 20 -5.71 11.28 12.29
C ALA A 20 -4.39 11.85 12.86
N ASN A 21 -4.42 13.02 13.50
CA ASN A 21 -3.25 13.65 14.14
C ASN A 21 -2.69 12.90 15.36
N GLU A 22 -3.49 12.05 16.01
CA GLU A 22 -3.10 11.20 17.14
C GLU A 22 -2.69 9.79 16.65
N LEU A 23 -3.09 9.43 15.43
CA LEU A 23 -2.82 8.15 14.79
C LEU A 23 -1.43 8.09 14.13
N SER A 24 -0.81 9.26 13.90
CA SER A 24 0.45 9.45 13.15
C SER A 24 1.53 8.44 13.46
N ASP A 25 1.79 8.27 14.75
CA ASP A 25 2.89 7.45 15.24
C ASP A 25 2.37 6.09 15.72
N MET A 26 1.04 5.91 15.77
CA MET A 26 0.42 4.69 16.26
C MET A 26 0.19 3.68 15.15
N LEU A 27 -0.28 4.06 13.95
CA LEU A 27 -0.57 3.06 12.91
C LEU A 27 0.68 2.26 12.50
N THR A 28 1.83 2.93 12.41
CA THR A 28 3.14 2.29 12.18
C THR A 28 3.57 1.36 13.33
N VAL A 29 3.05 1.56 14.56
CA VAL A 29 3.32 0.73 15.74
C VAL A 29 2.33 -0.43 15.87
N CYS A 30 1.10 -0.28 15.39
CA CYS A 30 0.02 -1.26 15.58
C CYS A 30 -0.04 -2.28 14.42
N GLU A 31 0.17 -1.84 13.18
CA GLU A 31 0.08 -2.68 11.98
C GLU A 31 1.16 -3.79 11.84
N PRO A 32 2.42 -3.65 12.31
CA PRO A 32 3.43 -4.69 12.08
C PRO A 32 3.09 -6.06 12.66
N LYS A 33 2.28 -6.11 13.73
CA LYS A 33 1.80 -7.38 14.32
C LYS A 33 0.73 -8.02 13.44
N GLU A 34 -0.20 -7.23 12.93
CA GLU A 34 -1.27 -7.67 12.04
C GLU A 34 -0.76 -8.20 10.70
N VAL A 35 0.26 -7.55 10.14
CA VAL A 35 0.88 -7.95 8.86
C VAL A 35 1.39 -9.40 8.93
N VAL A 36 1.96 -9.78 10.07
CA VAL A 36 2.47 -11.14 10.31
C VAL A 36 1.33 -12.14 10.53
N GLU A 37 0.29 -11.74 11.28
CA GLU A 37 -0.85 -12.62 11.59
C GLU A 37 -1.76 -12.87 10.39
N LEU A 38 -1.95 -11.86 9.54
CA LEU A 38 -2.79 -11.94 8.33
C LEU A 38 -2.01 -12.49 7.12
N GLY A 39 -0.70 -12.63 7.21
CA GLY A 39 0.15 -13.18 6.15
C GLY A 39 0.14 -12.32 4.86
N VAL A 40 -0.06 -11.01 5.01
CA VAL A 40 -0.11 -10.04 3.91
C VAL A 40 1.25 -9.34 3.73
N HIS A 41 1.53 -8.84 2.53
CA HIS A 41 2.77 -8.14 2.23
C HIS A 41 2.53 -6.64 2.14
N THR A 42 3.22 -5.84 2.96
CA THR A 42 3.14 -4.37 2.91
C THR A 42 4.28 -3.72 2.12
N THR A 43 5.17 -4.54 1.53
CA THR A 43 6.28 -4.10 0.69
C THR A 43 6.22 -4.83 -0.64
N LEU A 44 5.65 -4.18 -1.66
CA LEU A 44 5.59 -4.69 -3.03
C LEU A 44 6.40 -3.79 -3.95
N LEU A 45 7.67 -4.15 -4.14
CA LEU A 45 8.56 -3.56 -5.13
C LEU A 45 8.74 -4.59 -6.24
N SER A 46 8.42 -4.22 -7.48
CA SER A 46 8.49 -5.09 -8.63
C SER A 46 8.99 -4.35 -9.86
N THR A 47 10.01 -4.92 -10.49
CA THR A 47 10.49 -4.52 -11.82
C THR A 47 9.84 -5.33 -12.94
N ALA A 48 8.88 -6.19 -12.62
CA ALA A 48 8.18 -7.00 -13.60
C ALA A 48 7.06 -6.21 -14.29
N HIS A 49 6.79 -6.53 -15.56
CA HIS A 49 5.65 -6.01 -16.30
C HIS A 49 4.66 -7.12 -16.61
N THR A 50 3.39 -6.88 -16.32
CA THR A 50 2.31 -7.81 -16.64
C THR A 50 1.21 -7.12 -17.44
N ALA A 51 0.08 -7.79 -17.66
CA ALA A 51 -1.03 -7.22 -18.42
C ALA A 51 -1.62 -5.98 -17.74
N MET A 52 -1.54 -5.91 -16.41
CA MET A 52 -1.94 -4.75 -15.62
C MET A 52 -0.84 -4.41 -14.61
N ASN A 53 -0.35 -3.18 -14.67
CA ASN A 53 0.61 -2.67 -13.69
C ASN A 53 -0.12 -1.62 -12.85
N VAL A 54 -0.10 -1.80 -11.53
CA VAL A 54 -0.71 -0.90 -10.55
C VAL A 54 0.42 -0.16 -9.85
N ILE A 55 0.41 1.17 -9.94
CA ILE A 55 1.23 2.04 -9.09
C ILE A 55 0.35 2.44 -7.91
N TYR A 56 0.77 2.12 -6.70
CA TYR A 56 -0.06 2.27 -5.50
C TYR A 56 0.63 3.12 -4.45
N ALA A 57 0.03 4.27 -4.11
CA ALA A 57 0.42 5.08 -2.98
C ALA A 57 -0.45 4.70 -1.77
N ARG A 58 0.19 4.32 -0.66
CA ARG A 58 -0.50 3.96 0.58
C ARG A 58 -1.21 5.14 1.24
N GLY A 59 -1.99 4.87 2.27
CA GLY A 59 -2.55 5.87 3.16
C GLY A 59 -1.50 6.48 4.09
N ILE A 60 -1.80 7.66 4.63
CA ILE A 60 -0.98 8.30 5.64
C ILE A 60 -0.79 7.36 6.82
N THR A 61 0.46 7.23 7.26
CA THR A 61 0.92 6.49 8.45
C THR A 61 0.78 4.97 8.37
N GLU A 62 0.27 4.45 7.24
CA GLU A 62 0.29 3.02 6.96
C GLU A 62 1.74 2.51 6.88
N ALA A 63 1.95 1.31 7.39
CA ALA A 63 3.21 0.62 7.41
C ALA A 63 3.64 0.17 6.00
N GLY A 64 4.96 0.03 5.81
CA GLY A 64 5.53 -0.41 4.54
C GLY A 64 5.34 0.60 3.41
N ILE A 65 5.20 0.11 2.18
CA ILE A 65 5.12 0.90 0.95
C ILE A 65 3.69 0.88 0.38
N VAL A 66 2.97 -0.23 0.52
CA VAL A 66 1.59 -0.38 0.02
C VAL A 66 0.50 -0.32 1.09
N GLY A 67 0.87 -0.30 2.37
CA GLY A 67 -0.09 -0.25 3.46
C GLY A 67 -0.85 -1.55 3.69
N LEU A 68 -1.75 -1.53 4.68
CA LEU A 68 -2.47 -2.71 5.14
C LEU A 68 -3.95 -2.62 4.77
N LEU A 69 -4.60 -1.48 4.86
CA LEU A 69 -6.07 -1.48 4.92
C LEU A 69 -6.72 -1.73 3.56
N THR A 70 -6.21 -1.08 2.51
CA THR A 70 -6.88 -1.06 1.20
C THR A 70 -6.19 -1.96 0.18
N GLU A 71 -4.86 -2.09 0.21
CA GLU A 71 -4.13 -2.79 -0.85
C GLU A 71 -4.37 -4.31 -0.87
N PRO A 72 -4.24 -5.06 0.24
CA PRO A 72 -4.43 -6.51 0.22
C PRO A 72 -5.80 -6.96 -0.33
N PRO A 73 -6.95 -6.35 0.07
CA PRO A 73 -8.24 -6.70 -0.53
C PRO A 73 -8.34 -6.25 -2.00
N PHE A 74 -7.75 -5.12 -2.37
CA PHE A 74 -7.75 -4.64 -3.76
C PHE A 74 -6.96 -5.57 -4.69
N PHE A 75 -5.72 -5.92 -4.35
CA PHE A 75 -4.88 -6.78 -5.19
C PHE A 75 -5.45 -8.19 -5.29
N SER A 76 -5.94 -8.76 -4.18
CA SER A 76 -6.55 -10.08 -4.19
C SER A 76 -7.79 -10.15 -5.09
N THR A 77 -8.51 -9.03 -5.28
CA THR A 77 -9.66 -8.94 -6.19
C THR A 77 -9.19 -8.97 -7.65
N TRP A 78 -8.15 -8.20 -7.97
CA TRP A 78 -7.57 -8.19 -9.31
C TRP A 78 -6.97 -9.54 -9.72
N GLU A 79 -6.29 -10.24 -8.81
CA GLU A 79 -5.80 -11.59 -9.08
C GLU A 79 -6.94 -12.58 -9.34
N GLN A 80 -8.10 -12.41 -8.68
CA GLN A 80 -9.28 -13.25 -8.92
C GLN A 80 -9.92 -12.98 -10.29
N VAL A 81 -9.98 -11.71 -10.72
CA VAL A 81 -10.61 -11.32 -11.99
C VAL A 81 -9.70 -11.59 -13.19
N MET A 82 -8.43 -11.22 -13.10
CA MET A 82 -7.47 -11.27 -14.21
C MET A 82 -6.65 -12.57 -14.25
N GLY A 83 -6.64 -13.31 -13.14
CA GLY A 83 -5.76 -14.44 -12.92
C GLY A 83 -4.40 -14.04 -12.33
N LYS A 84 -3.84 -14.96 -11.53
CA LYS A 84 -2.51 -14.79 -10.92
C LYS A 84 -1.44 -14.49 -11.98
N ARG A 85 -0.49 -13.60 -11.65
CA ARG A 85 0.61 -13.15 -12.53
C ARG A 85 0.21 -12.29 -13.74
N LYS A 86 -1.05 -11.87 -13.83
CA LYS A 86 -1.51 -10.88 -14.82
C LYS A 86 -1.56 -9.45 -14.27
N VAL A 87 -1.42 -9.32 -12.96
CA VAL A 87 -1.38 -8.05 -12.26
C VAL A 87 -0.10 -7.99 -11.44
N VAL A 88 0.55 -6.84 -11.47
CA VAL A 88 1.72 -6.53 -10.65
C VAL A 88 1.45 -5.20 -9.95
N VAL A 89 1.78 -5.15 -8.66
CA VAL A 89 1.67 -3.94 -7.85
C VAL A 89 3.07 -3.44 -7.55
N GLN A 90 3.27 -2.15 -7.79
CA GLN A 90 4.45 -1.39 -7.42
C GLN A 90 4.00 -0.31 -6.44
N GLY A 91 4.48 -0.39 -5.20
CA GLY A 91 4.24 0.65 -4.21
C GLY A 91 5.06 1.91 -4.47
N VAL A 92 4.58 3.05 -3.99
CA VAL A 92 5.31 4.33 -3.98
C VAL A 92 6.03 4.50 -2.63
N SER A 93 7.35 4.61 -2.66
CA SER A 93 8.24 4.76 -1.51
C SER A 93 8.34 6.22 -1.01
N TYR A 94 7.23 6.76 -0.53
CA TYR A 94 7.17 8.10 0.06
C TYR A 94 6.91 8.07 1.58
N GLY A 95 7.04 9.23 2.23
CA GLY A 95 7.00 9.33 3.70
C GLY A 95 5.65 9.03 4.34
N ALA A 96 4.55 9.22 3.62
CA ALA A 96 3.18 9.06 4.11
C ALA A 96 2.91 9.73 5.48
N PHE A 97 3.45 10.93 5.69
CA PHE A 97 3.27 11.69 6.94
C PHE A 97 2.00 12.54 6.93
N ILE A 98 1.48 12.86 8.12
CA ILE A 98 0.31 13.75 8.29
C ILE A 98 0.55 15.14 7.72
N SER A 99 1.79 15.63 7.74
CA SER A 99 2.14 16.89 7.08
C SER A 99 1.81 16.90 5.59
N GLY A 100 1.75 15.73 4.94
CA GLY A 100 1.31 15.57 3.56
C GLY A 100 -0.22 15.53 3.35
N LEU A 101 -1.04 15.48 4.41
CA LEU A 101 -2.50 15.57 4.33
C LEU A 101 -2.99 16.99 4.09
N LEU A 102 -2.23 17.97 4.57
CA LEU A 102 -2.51 19.39 4.40
C LEU A 102 -1.89 19.88 3.09
N PRO A 103 -2.50 20.86 2.42
CA PRO A 103 -3.28 20.72 1.19
C PRO A 103 -2.51 20.29 -0.09
N VAL A 104 -1.31 19.70 -0.02
CA VAL A 104 -0.44 19.53 -1.20
C VAL A 104 0.10 18.11 -1.47
N GLY A 105 -0.16 17.11 -0.62
CA GLY A 105 0.44 15.79 -0.82
C GLY A 105 1.95 15.79 -0.54
N ASP A 106 2.66 14.71 -0.94
CA ASP A 106 4.13 14.62 -0.86
C ASP A 106 4.70 14.70 -2.28
N ASP A 107 5.37 15.81 -2.61
CA ASP A 107 5.98 16.05 -3.92
C ASP A 107 6.91 14.90 -4.34
N ARG A 108 7.63 14.28 -3.39
CA ARG A 108 8.51 13.15 -3.70
C ARG A 108 7.72 11.91 -4.12
N GLY A 109 6.54 11.72 -3.55
CA GLY A 109 5.64 10.64 -3.97
C GLY A 109 5.12 10.88 -5.39
N ALA A 110 4.83 12.14 -5.75
CA ALA A 110 4.42 12.48 -7.12
C ALA A 110 5.55 12.27 -8.12
N ASP A 111 6.78 12.68 -7.78
CA ASP A 111 7.97 12.47 -8.61
C ASP A 111 8.25 10.98 -8.82
N GLU A 112 8.13 10.15 -7.78
CA GLU A 112 8.33 8.71 -7.88
C GLU A 112 7.23 8.03 -8.72
N VAL A 113 5.96 8.44 -8.59
CA VAL A 113 4.89 7.97 -9.48
C VAL A 113 5.23 8.30 -10.93
N GLN A 114 5.70 9.52 -11.19
CA GLN A 114 6.11 9.94 -12.52
C GLN A 114 7.28 9.11 -13.05
N GLU A 115 8.30 8.86 -12.24
CA GLU A 115 9.45 8.03 -12.60
C GLU A 115 9.01 6.61 -12.99
N ILE A 116 8.22 5.95 -12.13
CA ILE A 116 7.71 4.60 -12.39
C ILE A 116 6.86 4.57 -13.68
N PHE A 117 6.02 5.59 -13.90
CA PHE A 117 5.19 5.69 -15.10
C PHE A 117 6.03 5.87 -16.37
N LEU A 118 7.02 6.77 -16.36
CA LEU A 118 7.89 7.04 -17.50
C LEU A 118 8.81 5.87 -17.84
N CYS A 119 9.16 5.05 -16.84
CA CYS A 119 9.93 3.84 -17.07
C CYS A 119 9.13 2.76 -17.83
N TYR A 120 7.80 2.79 -17.85
CA TYR A 120 7.03 1.77 -18.56
C TYR A 120 7.08 1.94 -20.10
N PRO A 121 7.37 0.89 -20.90
CA PRO A 121 7.63 -0.52 -20.56
C PRO A 121 9.12 -0.92 -20.57
N LYS A 122 10.06 0.01 -20.35
CA LYS A 122 11.50 -0.24 -20.38
C LYS A 122 12.01 -0.71 -19.00
N THR A 123 12.59 -1.91 -18.95
CA THR A 123 13.32 -2.43 -17.77
C THR A 123 14.78 -2.73 -18.06
N PRO A 124 15.70 -2.50 -17.10
CA PRO A 124 15.45 -1.95 -15.76
C PRO A 124 15.31 -0.42 -15.77
N CYS A 125 14.57 0.13 -14.79
CA CYS A 125 14.72 1.52 -14.37
C CYS A 125 16.17 1.70 -13.90
N SER A 126 16.89 2.71 -14.39
CA SER A 126 18.32 2.91 -14.15
C SER A 126 18.67 3.06 -12.67
#